data_AF-A0A1X0WAJ8-F1
#
_entry.id   AF-A0A1X0WAJ8-F1
#
_cell.length_a   1.000
_cell.length_b   1.000
_cell.length_c   1.000
_cell.angle_alpha   90.00
_cell.angle_beta   90.00
_cell.angle_gamma   90.00
#
_symmetry.space_group_name_H-M   'P 1'
#
loop_
_entity.id
_entity.type
_entity.pdbx_description
1 polymer ?
#
loop_
_entity_poly.entity_id
_entity_poly.type
_entity_poly.pdbx_seq_one_letter_code
_entity_poly.pdbx_strand_id
1 'polypeptide(L)'
;MIVLSDNDVILKLAQCNLLSQLPVIFNQPPEQIFINPAARFQLLPRNIENAIRKFGGQNVYEQVDAFIATVQDIPEVQNTQLIELLGSVPGIDVGEQLLLASCIENPEAIFMTGDRRCLSAIVANQPALDVIHQRLMDAVITFESSLLLCVNGLTQARVYAHLMANPLPDGMLRMALANAGHTMCECIFSYTREFYDYLAFKDRLPVRDFGL
;
A
#
# COMPACT_ATOMS: atom_id res chain seq x y z
N MET A 1 10.99 3.71 -12.08
CA MET A 1 9.71 3.37 -11.43
C MET A 1 9.67 3.99 -10.05
N ILE A 2 8.70 4.86 -9.82
CA ILE A 2 8.48 5.54 -8.54
C ILE A 2 7.35 4.81 -7.80
N VAL A 3 7.40 4.71 -6.47
CA VAL A 3 6.30 4.14 -5.68
C VAL A 3 5.66 5.23 -4.83
N LEU A 4 4.38 5.48 -5.06
CA LEU A 4 3.57 6.47 -4.36
C LEU A 4 2.81 5.76 -3.24
N SER A 5 3.31 5.84 -2.01
CA SER A 5 2.76 5.07 -0.90
C SER A 5 1.85 5.90 0.00
N ASP A 6 0.68 5.34 0.28
CA ASP A 6 -0.17 5.78 1.38
C ASP A 6 0.41 5.38 2.75
N ASN A 7 0.04 6.14 3.77
CA ASN A 7 0.47 6.04 5.16
C ASN A 7 0.01 4.73 5.81
N ASP A 8 -1.21 4.27 5.48
CA ASP A 8 -1.76 3.05 6.08
C ASP A 8 -0.90 1.84 5.72
N VAL A 9 -0.44 1.76 4.46
CA VAL A 9 0.41 0.66 4.00
C VAL A 9 1.78 0.68 4.68
N ILE A 10 2.41 1.86 4.79
CA ILE A 10 3.70 2.02 5.48
C ILE A 10 3.58 1.52 6.92
N LEU A 11 2.55 1.97 7.64
CA LEU A 11 2.33 1.59 9.02
C LEU A 11 2.03 0.09 9.16
N LYS A 12 1.15 -0.46 8.34
CA LYS A 12 0.80 -1.89 8.40
C LYS A 12 1.98 -2.80 8.09
N LEU A 13 2.83 -2.42 7.14
CA LEU A 13 4.06 -3.17 6.85
C LEU A 13 5.09 -3.05 7.97
N ALA A 14 5.22 -1.88 8.60
CA ALA A 14 6.06 -1.72 9.79
C ALA A 14 5.58 -2.61 10.94
N GLN A 15 4.27 -2.67 11.16
CA GLN A 15 3.65 -3.54 12.16
C GLN A 15 3.89 -5.02 11.88
N CYS A 16 4.00 -5.40 10.61
CA CYS A 16 4.41 -6.75 10.21
C CYS A 16 5.93 -6.96 10.22
N ASN A 17 6.75 -5.95 10.53
CA ASN A 17 8.21 -5.98 10.38
C ASN A 17 8.65 -6.38 8.95
N LEU A 18 7.90 -5.90 7.95
CA LEU A 18 8.14 -6.14 6.52
C LEU A 18 8.43 -4.84 5.75
N LEU A 19 8.40 -3.67 6.40
CA LEU A 19 8.62 -2.38 5.74
C LEU A 19 9.98 -2.32 5.03
N SER A 20 11.03 -2.88 5.64
CA SER A 20 12.37 -2.98 5.06
C SER A 20 12.44 -3.83 3.78
N GLN A 21 11.42 -4.62 3.49
CA GLN A 21 11.34 -5.43 2.28
C GLN A 21 10.86 -4.64 1.07
N LEU A 22 10.25 -3.46 1.23
CA LEU A 22 9.71 -2.70 0.08
C LEU A 22 10.76 -2.39 -1.00
N PRO A 23 11.95 -1.86 -0.67
CA PRO A 23 13.00 -1.62 -1.68
C PRO A 23 13.38 -2.90 -2.42
N VAL A 24 13.46 -4.03 -1.71
CA VAL A 24 13.81 -5.34 -2.26
C VAL A 24 12.71 -5.86 -3.19
N ILE A 25 11.45 -5.75 -2.75
CA ILE A 25 10.29 -6.20 -3.51
C ILE A 25 10.15 -5.42 -4.81
N PHE A 26 10.35 -4.10 -4.77
CA PHE A 26 10.22 -3.25 -5.94
C PHE A 26 11.49 -3.18 -6.78
N ASN A 27 12.59 -3.74 -6.29
CA ASN A 27 13.92 -3.57 -6.85
C ASN A 27 14.22 -2.08 -7.11
N GLN A 28 13.84 -1.23 -6.15
CA GLN A 28 14.01 0.20 -6.18
C GLN A 28 14.73 0.66 -4.91
N PRO A 29 15.61 1.66 -4.99
CA PRO A 29 16.22 2.23 -3.81
C PRO A 29 15.16 3.08 -3.05
N PRO A 30 15.28 3.27 -1.71
CA PRO A 30 14.29 4.00 -0.91
C PRO A 30 13.97 5.40 -1.42
N GLU A 31 14.91 6.07 -2.07
CA GLU A 31 14.76 7.41 -2.65
C GLU A 31 13.80 7.44 -3.85
N GLN A 32 13.44 6.28 -4.40
CA GLN A 32 12.40 6.14 -5.44
C GLN A 32 11.02 5.82 -4.84
N ILE A 33 10.91 5.77 -3.51
CA ILE A 33 9.63 5.70 -2.81
C ILE A 33 9.26 7.12 -2.37
N PHE A 34 8.05 7.52 -2.70
CA PHE A 34 7.51 8.83 -2.45
C PHE A 34 6.24 8.73 -1.62
N ILE A 35 6.08 9.67 -0.70
CA ILE A 35 4.94 9.74 0.22
C ILE A 35 4.25 11.11 0.10
N ASN A 36 3.01 11.19 0.57
CA ASN A 36 2.36 12.48 0.75
C ASN A 36 3.18 13.36 1.74
N PRO A 37 3.45 14.65 1.47
CA PRO A 37 4.17 15.51 2.42
C PRO A 37 3.57 15.52 3.85
N ALA A 38 2.24 15.39 3.95
CA ALA A 38 1.54 15.32 5.23
C ALA A 38 1.87 14.04 6.02
N ALA A 39 2.30 12.97 5.35
CA ALA A 39 2.66 11.68 5.94
C ALA A 39 3.69 11.81 7.06
N ARG A 40 4.71 12.67 6.87
CA ARG A 40 5.76 12.89 7.87
C ARG A 40 5.17 13.33 9.20
N PHE A 41 4.22 14.26 9.17
CA PHE A 41 3.58 14.78 10.37
C PHE A 41 2.54 13.82 10.95
N GLN A 42 1.87 13.03 10.11
CA GLN A 42 0.86 12.06 10.53
C GLN A 42 1.47 10.79 11.13
N LEU A 43 2.58 10.32 10.57
CA LEU A 43 3.30 9.13 11.00
C LEU A 43 4.35 9.45 12.09
N LEU A 44 4.90 10.65 12.12
CA LEU A 44 5.83 11.10 13.17
C LEU A 44 5.26 12.33 13.90
N PRO A 45 4.15 12.17 14.63
CA PRO A 45 3.57 13.28 15.37
C PRO A 45 4.49 13.69 16.53
N ARG A 46 4.41 14.97 16.95
CA ARG A 46 5.25 15.51 18.04
C ARG A 46 5.13 14.76 19.37
N ASN A 47 3.99 14.12 19.62
CA ASN A 47 3.80 13.31 20.82
C ASN A 47 4.18 11.85 20.53
N ILE A 48 5.43 11.53 20.85
CA ILE A 48 6.06 10.23 20.60
C ILE A 48 5.34 9.10 21.35
N GLU A 49 4.99 9.29 22.62
CA GLU A 49 4.29 8.26 23.42
C GLU A 49 2.95 7.86 22.80
N ASN A 50 2.18 8.83 22.32
CA ASN A 50 0.93 8.58 21.61
C ASN A 50 1.17 7.85 20.28
N ALA A 51 2.24 8.19 19.55
CA ALA A 51 2.61 7.52 18.30
C ALA A 51 2.94 6.04 18.55
N ILE A 52 3.82 5.77 19.52
CA ILE A 52 4.22 4.42 19.92
C ILE A 52 2.99 3.55 20.24
N ARG A 53 2.06 4.10 21.03
CA ARG A 53 0.83 3.39 21.38
C ARG A 53 -0.05 3.12 20.15
N LYS A 54 -0.21 4.11 19.26
CA LYS A 54 -0.98 3.95 18.01
C LYS A 54 -0.35 2.91 17.09
N PHE A 55 0.98 2.83 17.08
CA PHE A 55 1.72 1.96 16.18
C PHE A 55 1.84 0.53 16.71
N GLY A 56 1.62 0.33 18.00
CA GLY A 56 1.66 -0.98 18.66
C GLY A 56 3.02 -1.31 19.29
N GLY A 57 3.95 -0.36 19.34
CA GLY A 57 5.22 -0.54 20.05
C GLY A 57 6.35 0.37 19.58
N GLN A 58 7.38 0.49 20.41
CA GLN A 58 8.57 1.31 20.16
C GLN A 58 9.29 0.88 18.87
N ASN A 59 9.43 -0.43 18.67
CA ASN A 59 10.12 -0.99 17.50
C ASN A 59 9.43 -0.60 16.18
N VAL A 60 8.08 -0.59 16.14
CA VAL A 60 7.33 -0.17 14.95
C VAL A 60 7.55 1.32 14.68
N TYR A 61 7.56 2.14 15.72
CA TYR A 61 7.87 3.57 15.61
C TYR A 61 9.26 3.82 15.04
N GLU A 62 10.29 3.15 15.57
CA GLU A 62 11.66 3.27 15.09
C GLU A 62 11.82 2.84 13.63
N GLN A 63 11.11 1.77 13.21
CA GLN A 63 11.09 1.34 11.81
C GLN A 63 10.47 2.40 10.88
N VAL A 64 9.34 2.99 11.28
CA VAL A 64 8.67 4.04 10.51
C VAL A 64 9.54 5.30 10.46
N ASP A 65 10.12 5.72 11.57
CA ASP A 65 11.00 6.89 11.65
C ASP A 65 12.21 6.73 10.70
N ALA A 66 12.90 5.60 10.79
CA ALA A 66 14.02 5.28 9.92
C ALA A 66 13.61 5.26 8.44
N PHE A 67 12.46 4.67 8.10
CA PHE A 67 11.99 4.62 6.72
C PHE A 67 11.63 6.00 6.17
N ILE A 68 10.87 6.79 6.93
CA ILE A 68 10.45 8.14 6.55
C ILE A 68 11.66 9.06 6.32
N ALA A 69 12.77 8.85 7.04
CA ALA A 69 14.01 9.59 6.82
C ALA A 69 14.69 9.28 5.47
N THR A 70 14.36 8.16 4.81
CA THR A 70 14.98 7.73 3.54
C THR A 70 14.14 7.99 2.28
N VAL A 71 12.84 8.16 2.43
CA VAL A 71 11.90 8.36 1.31
C VAL A 71 11.74 9.85 0.95
N GLN A 72 11.24 10.10 -0.25
CA GLN A 72 11.00 11.45 -0.77
C GLN A 72 9.54 11.88 -0.60
N ASP A 73 9.29 13.18 -0.64
CA ASP A 73 7.93 13.71 -0.70
C ASP A 73 7.51 13.81 -2.17
N ILE A 74 6.26 13.48 -2.48
CA ILE A 74 5.76 13.65 -3.85
C ILE A 74 5.87 15.13 -4.27
N PRO A 75 6.31 15.40 -5.51
CA PRO A 75 6.29 16.75 -6.06
C PRO A 75 4.89 17.36 -6.03
N GLU A 76 4.83 18.68 -6.06
CA GLU A 76 3.56 19.41 -6.17
C GLU A 76 2.86 19.04 -7.49
N VAL A 77 1.63 18.53 -7.36
CA VAL A 77 0.76 18.19 -8.49
C VAL A 77 0.32 19.48 -9.19
N GLN A 78 0.52 19.55 -10.50
CA GLN A 78 0.24 20.74 -11.28
C GLN A 78 -1.21 20.78 -11.78
N ASN A 79 -1.82 19.61 -11.99
CA ASN A 79 -3.18 19.48 -12.50
C ASN A 79 -4.24 19.65 -11.39
N THR A 80 -4.54 20.89 -11.05
CA THR A 80 -5.55 21.24 -10.03
C THR A 80 -6.96 20.76 -10.39
N GLN A 81 -7.31 20.74 -11.68
CA GLN A 81 -8.60 20.24 -12.16
C GLN A 81 -8.79 18.74 -11.87
N LEU A 82 -7.71 17.96 -11.98
CA LEU A 82 -7.72 16.54 -11.64
C LEU A 82 -7.91 16.34 -10.13
N ILE A 83 -7.27 17.16 -9.30
CA ILE A 83 -7.47 17.13 -7.84
C ILE A 83 -8.93 17.45 -7.49
N GLU A 84 -9.52 18.49 -8.09
CA GLU A 84 -10.92 18.86 -7.88
C GLU A 84 -11.88 17.74 -8.33
N LEU A 85 -11.61 17.12 -9.49
CA LEU A 85 -12.38 15.98 -9.98
C LEU A 85 -12.32 14.81 -8.99
N LEU A 86 -11.13 14.40 -8.55
CA LEU A 86 -10.94 13.33 -7.58
C LEU A 86 -11.64 13.65 -6.24
N GLY A 87 -11.56 14.90 -5.79
CA GLY A 87 -12.21 15.35 -4.55
C GLY A 87 -13.73 15.44 -4.61
N SER A 88 -14.32 15.40 -5.80
CA SER A 88 -15.78 15.29 -5.98
C SER A 88 -16.30 13.86 -5.80
N VAL A 89 -15.42 12.86 -5.79
CA VAL A 89 -15.78 11.44 -5.75
C VAL A 89 -15.82 10.94 -4.31
N PRO A 90 -16.98 10.50 -3.79
CA PRO A 90 -17.06 9.92 -2.46
C PRO A 90 -16.17 8.69 -2.32
N GLY A 91 -15.36 8.64 -1.27
CA GLY A 91 -14.43 7.54 -1.00
C GLY A 91 -13.01 7.76 -1.49
N ILE A 92 -12.69 8.93 -2.08
CA ILE A 92 -11.31 9.35 -2.36
C ILE A 92 -10.98 10.54 -1.44
N ASP A 93 -10.07 10.34 -0.49
CA ASP A 93 -9.69 11.40 0.45
C ASP A 93 -8.62 12.35 -0.12
N VAL A 94 -8.32 13.43 0.61
CA VAL A 94 -7.34 14.45 0.16
C VAL A 94 -5.93 13.88 -0.01
N GLY A 95 -5.56 12.89 0.79
CA GLY A 95 -4.26 12.22 0.68
C GLY A 95 -4.17 11.41 -0.61
N GLU A 96 -5.23 10.67 -0.91
CA GLU A 96 -5.36 9.83 -2.10
C GLU A 96 -5.51 10.64 -3.38
N GLN A 97 -6.25 11.75 -3.34
CA GLN A 97 -6.35 12.69 -4.46
C GLN A 97 -4.96 13.08 -4.96
N LEU A 98 -4.07 13.45 -4.03
CA LEU A 98 -2.73 13.90 -4.35
C LEU A 98 -1.86 12.75 -4.90
N LEU A 99 -1.93 11.56 -4.31
CA LEU A 99 -1.20 10.39 -4.79
C LEU A 99 -1.69 9.92 -6.18
N LEU A 100 -3.00 9.86 -6.40
CA LEU A 100 -3.59 9.49 -7.68
C LEU A 100 -3.25 10.51 -8.78
N ALA A 101 -3.35 11.80 -8.48
CA ALA A 101 -2.99 12.83 -9.45
C ALA A 101 -1.49 12.80 -9.78
N SER A 102 -0.63 12.60 -8.77
CA SER A 102 0.81 12.38 -9.00
C SER A 102 1.07 11.13 -9.85
N CYS A 103 0.29 10.06 -9.66
CA CYS A 103 0.38 8.84 -10.47
C CYS A 103 0.05 9.12 -11.95
N ILE A 104 -0.93 9.98 -12.22
CA ILE A 104 -1.30 10.40 -13.58
C ILE A 104 -0.19 11.23 -14.23
N GLU A 105 0.40 12.16 -13.49
CA GLU A 105 1.50 13.01 -13.99
C GLU A 105 2.81 12.23 -14.21
N ASN A 106 2.96 11.06 -13.57
CA ASN A 106 4.15 10.22 -13.65
C ASN A 106 3.80 8.82 -14.17
N PRO A 107 3.83 8.56 -15.49
CA PRO A 107 3.39 7.29 -16.08
C PRO A 107 4.12 6.03 -15.59
N GLU A 108 5.34 6.15 -15.07
CA GLU A 108 6.11 5.04 -14.50
C GLU A 108 5.86 4.81 -13.00
N ALA A 109 4.97 5.59 -12.39
CA ALA A 109 4.66 5.44 -10.98
C ALA A 109 3.81 4.20 -10.70
N ILE A 110 4.00 3.61 -9.54
CA ILE A 110 3.10 2.61 -8.95
C ILE A 110 2.36 3.28 -7.81
N PHE A 111 1.05 3.11 -7.77
CA PHE A 111 0.21 3.57 -6.69
C PHE A 111 0.08 2.48 -5.63
N MET A 112 0.55 2.75 -4.42
CA MET A 112 0.52 1.81 -3.30
C MET A 112 -0.46 2.27 -2.22
N THR A 113 -1.52 1.50 -2.00
CA THR A 113 -2.63 1.90 -1.09
C THR A 113 -3.11 0.76 -0.19
N GLY A 114 -3.55 1.11 1.01
CA GLY A 114 -4.21 0.21 1.96
C GLY A 114 -5.71 0.36 1.91
N ASP A 115 -6.20 1.42 1.26
CA ASP A 115 -7.61 1.75 1.21
C ASP A 115 -8.28 1.15 -0.02
N ARG A 116 -9.05 0.08 0.24
CA ARG A 116 -9.88 -0.54 -0.78
C ARG A 116 -11.05 0.34 -1.20
N ARG A 117 -11.53 1.24 -0.35
CA ARG A 117 -12.66 2.13 -0.64
C ARG A 117 -12.30 3.09 -1.77
N CYS A 118 -11.06 3.57 -1.80
CA CYS A 118 -10.52 4.36 -2.90
C CYS A 118 -10.58 3.62 -4.23
N LEU A 119 -10.05 2.39 -4.26
CA LEU A 119 -10.07 1.56 -5.48
C LEU A 119 -11.50 1.24 -5.91
N SER A 120 -12.40 0.89 -4.98
CA SER A 120 -13.81 0.68 -5.27
C SER A 120 -14.48 1.95 -5.79
N ALA A 121 -14.14 3.13 -5.26
CA ALA A 121 -14.68 4.40 -5.72
C ALA A 121 -14.25 4.70 -7.17
N ILE A 122 -13.00 4.39 -7.52
CA ILE A 122 -12.50 4.53 -8.90
C ILE A 122 -13.28 3.61 -9.84
N VAL A 123 -13.45 2.34 -9.47
CA VAL A 123 -14.21 1.36 -10.27
C VAL A 123 -15.67 1.78 -10.44
N ALA A 124 -16.32 2.21 -9.36
CA ALA A 124 -17.72 2.64 -9.39
C ALA A 124 -17.95 3.89 -10.24
N ASN A 125 -16.91 4.72 -10.42
CA ASN A 125 -16.98 5.98 -11.18
C ASN A 125 -16.19 5.90 -12.50
N GLN A 126 -15.94 4.71 -13.03
CA GLN A 126 -15.13 4.48 -14.23
C GLN A 126 -15.46 5.42 -15.41
N PRO A 127 -16.73 5.71 -15.78
CA PRO A 127 -16.99 6.60 -16.92
C PRO A 127 -16.46 8.02 -16.73
N ALA A 128 -16.44 8.52 -15.50
CA ALA A 128 -15.93 9.85 -15.17
C ALA A 128 -14.42 9.85 -14.90
N LEU A 129 -13.86 8.71 -14.53
CA LEU A 129 -12.46 8.53 -14.13
C LEU A 129 -11.69 7.61 -15.08
N ASP A 130 -12.09 7.49 -16.35
CA ASP A 130 -11.53 6.50 -17.29
C ASP A 130 -10.00 6.65 -17.42
N VAL A 131 -9.50 7.89 -17.47
CA VAL A 131 -8.06 8.17 -17.52
C VAL A 131 -7.32 7.58 -16.31
N ILE A 132 -7.91 7.67 -15.11
CA ILE A 132 -7.35 7.08 -13.89
C ILE A 132 -7.45 5.55 -13.96
N HIS A 133 -8.59 5.03 -14.40
CA HIS A 133 -8.83 3.60 -14.55
C HIS A 133 -7.79 2.94 -15.47
N GLN A 134 -7.53 3.55 -16.63
CA GLN A 134 -6.49 3.09 -17.57
C GLN A 134 -5.09 3.21 -16.95
N ARG A 135 -4.82 4.31 -16.24
CA ARG A 135 -3.51 4.53 -15.62
C ARG A 135 -3.18 3.49 -14.55
N LEU A 136 -4.17 3.02 -13.81
CA LEU A 136 -3.98 2.08 -12.71
C LEU A 136 -3.84 0.62 -13.17
N MET A 137 -4.11 0.30 -14.44
CA MET A 137 -3.83 -1.03 -14.99
C MET A 137 -2.36 -1.39 -14.77
N ASP A 138 -2.12 -2.56 -14.16
CA ASP A 138 -0.78 -3.07 -13.84
C ASP A 138 0.11 -2.13 -12.99
N ALA A 139 -0.49 -1.16 -12.29
CA ALA A 139 0.23 -0.08 -11.61
C ALA A 139 -0.22 0.13 -10.16
N VAL A 140 -0.92 -0.83 -9.55
CA VAL A 140 -1.38 -0.75 -8.16
C VAL A 140 -0.74 -1.82 -7.29
N ILE A 141 -0.37 -1.45 -6.07
CA ILE A 141 0.02 -2.38 -5.02
C ILE A 141 -0.86 -2.14 -3.81
N THR A 142 -1.74 -3.09 -3.51
CA THR A 142 -2.47 -3.08 -2.25
C THR A 142 -1.59 -3.58 -1.10
N PHE A 143 -1.97 -3.30 0.14
CA PHE A 143 -1.35 -3.93 1.31
C PHE A 143 -1.29 -5.46 1.16
N GLU A 144 -2.37 -6.11 0.77
CA GLU A 144 -2.43 -7.57 0.61
C GLU A 144 -1.51 -8.07 -0.50
N SER A 145 -1.49 -7.39 -1.66
CA SER A 145 -0.57 -7.76 -2.74
C SER A 145 0.90 -7.60 -2.31
N SER A 146 1.22 -6.60 -1.48
CA SER A 146 2.56 -6.41 -0.94
C SER A 146 2.99 -7.57 -0.02
N LEU A 147 2.07 -8.15 0.76
CA LEU A 147 2.35 -9.34 1.56
C LEU A 147 2.63 -10.56 0.68
N LEU A 148 1.87 -10.74 -0.42
CA LEU A 148 2.11 -11.82 -1.37
C LEU A 148 3.45 -11.65 -2.12
N LEU A 149 3.82 -10.41 -2.46
CA LEU A 149 5.13 -10.11 -3.01
C LEU A 149 6.25 -10.38 -2.00
N CYS A 150 6.03 -10.13 -0.70
CA CYS A 150 6.95 -10.56 0.36
C CYS A 150 7.09 -12.08 0.37
N VAL A 151 6.00 -12.84 0.20
CA VAL A 151 6.04 -14.31 0.15
C VAL A 151 6.88 -14.78 -1.05
N ASN A 152 6.73 -14.13 -2.21
CA ASN A 152 7.52 -14.42 -3.41
C ASN A 152 9.03 -14.14 -3.22
N GLY A 153 9.38 -13.04 -2.55
CA GLY A 153 10.79 -12.69 -2.26
C GLY A 153 11.41 -13.41 -1.07
N LEU A 154 10.58 -14.00 -0.19
CA LEU A 154 10.99 -14.72 1.01
C LEU A 154 10.45 -16.16 0.97
N THR A 155 9.92 -16.64 2.09
CA THR A 155 9.18 -17.91 2.18
C THR A 155 7.88 -17.66 2.93
N GLN A 156 6.86 -18.49 2.66
CA GLN A 156 5.58 -18.44 3.37
C GLN A 156 5.79 -18.50 4.89
N ALA A 157 6.68 -19.38 5.38
CA ALA A 157 6.95 -19.53 6.80
C ALA A 157 7.55 -18.26 7.44
N ARG A 158 8.47 -17.59 6.74
CA ARG A 158 9.05 -16.32 7.24
C ARG A 158 8.00 -15.23 7.31
N VAL A 159 7.22 -15.04 6.24
CA VAL A 159 6.15 -14.03 6.23
C VAL A 159 5.11 -14.34 7.29
N TYR A 160 4.70 -15.59 7.45
CA TYR A 160 3.76 -15.99 8.51
C TYR A 160 4.27 -15.61 9.91
N ALA A 161 5.55 -15.86 10.21
CA ALA A 161 6.15 -15.47 11.49
C ALA A 161 6.13 -13.94 11.71
N HIS A 162 6.37 -13.16 10.66
CA HIS A 162 6.26 -11.70 10.66
C HIS A 162 4.82 -11.22 10.93
N LEU A 163 3.83 -11.82 10.26
CA LEU A 163 2.41 -11.50 10.46
C LEU A 163 1.93 -11.87 11.87
N MET A 164 2.39 -13.00 12.42
CA MET A 164 2.07 -13.43 13.79
C MET A 164 2.63 -12.50 14.85
N ALA A 165 3.74 -11.83 14.58
CA ALA A 165 4.35 -10.85 15.47
C ALA A 165 3.69 -9.46 15.39
N ASN A 166 2.71 -9.27 14.50
CA ASN A 166 2.04 -7.98 14.35
C ASN A 166 1.32 -7.60 15.66
N PRO A 167 1.61 -6.44 16.26
CA PRO A 167 1.00 -6.04 17.53
C PRO A 167 -0.47 -5.63 17.40
N LEU A 168 -0.93 -5.28 16.20
CA LEU A 168 -2.25 -4.73 15.90
C LEU A 168 -2.84 -5.35 14.61
N PRO A 169 -3.07 -6.67 14.57
CA PRO A 169 -3.58 -7.32 13.36
C PRO A 169 -5.02 -6.89 13.11
N ASP A 170 -5.28 -6.43 11.88
CA ASP A 170 -6.62 -6.11 11.40
C ASP A 170 -7.45 -7.37 11.11
N GLY A 171 -8.69 -7.18 10.65
CA GLY A 171 -9.59 -8.30 10.36
C GLY A 171 -9.05 -9.25 9.30
N MET A 172 -8.44 -8.72 8.22
CA MET A 172 -7.89 -9.54 7.14
C MET A 172 -6.70 -10.36 7.64
N LEU A 173 -5.77 -9.74 8.39
CA LEU A 173 -4.64 -10.46 8.97
C LEU A 173 -5.08 -11.56 9.94
N ARG A 174 -6.09 -11.30 10.78
CA ARG A 174 -6.64 -12.32 11.70
C ARG A 174 -7.21 -13.52 10.95
N MET A 175 -7.90 -13.28 9.83
CA MET A 175 -8.44 -14.35 8.99
C MET A 175 -7.33 -15.13 8.28
N ALA A 176 -6.32 -14.43 7.74
CA ALA A 176 -5.17 -15.07 7.10
C ALA A 176 -4.37 -15.93 8.10
N LEU A 177 -4.15 -15.42 9.31
CA LEU A 177 -3.39 -16.10 10.38
C LEU A 177 -4.14 -17.28 11.03
N ALA A 178 -5.44 -17.42 10.79
CA ALA A 178 -6.16 -18.65 11.13
C ALA A 178 -5.76 -19.84 10.23
N ASN A 179 -5.01 -19.56 9.16
CA ASN A 179 -4.50 -20.52 8.18
C ASN A 179 -2.97 -20.47 8.14
N ALA A 180 -2.34 -21.45 7.50
CA ALA A 180 -0.90 -21.47 7.27
C ALA A 180 -0.56 -21.88 5.83
N GLY A 181 0.65 -21.57 5.39
CA GLY A 181 1.16 -21.96 4.07
C GLY A 181 0.29 -21.44 2.93
N HIS A 182 -0.07 -22.33 2.00
CA HIS A 182 -0.88 -21.98 0.82
C HIS A 182 -2.24 -21.37 1.17
N THR A 183 -2.95 -21.90 2.17
CA THR A 183 -4.27 -21.39 2.55
C THR A 183 -4.22 -19.98 3.14
N MET A 184 -3.12 -19.61 3.81
CA MET A 184 -2.88 -18.21 4.21
C MET A 184 -2.75 -17.32 2.96
N CYS A 185 -1.96 -17.73 1.97
CA CYS A 185 -1.80 -16.97 0.72
C CYS A 185 -3.11 -16.85 -0.06
N GLU A 186 -3.93 -17.91 -0.10
CA GLU A 186 -5.26 -17.89 -0.72
C GLU A 186 -6.19 -16.90 -0.02
N CYS A 187 -6.18 -16.91 1.33
CA CYS A 187 -6.94 -15.96 2.13
C CYS A 187 -6.52 -14.53 1.80
N ILE A 188 -5.23 -14.20 1.86
CA ILE A 188 -4.72 -12.86 1.51
C ILE A 188 -5.11 -12.48 0.07
N PHE A 189 -4.90 -13.38 -0.90
CA PHE A 189 -5.20 -13.12 -2.31
C PHE A 189 -6.68 -12.91 -2.58
N SER A 190 -7.57 -13.53 -1.82
CA SER A 190 -9.02 -13.30 -1.96
C SER A 190 -9.41 -11.83 -1.77
N TYR A 191 -8.63 -11.07 -0.99
CA TYR A 191 -8.84 -9.63 -0.78
C TYR A 191 -8.32 -8.77 -1.95
N THR A 192 -7.55 -9.34 -2.88
CA THR A 192 -7.05 -8.59 -4.05
C THR A 192 -7.84 -8.86 -5.33
N ARG A 193 -8.65 -9.92 -5.38
CA ARG A 193 -9.33 -10.41 -6.61
C ARG A 193 -10.18 -9.34 -7.31
N GLU A 194 -10.89 -8.52 -6.56
CA GLU A 194 -11.74 -7.44 -7.08
C GLU A 194 -10.92 -6.45 -7.93
N PHE A 195 -9.68 -6.20 -7.54
CA PHE A 195 -8.78 -5.22 -8.18
C PHE A 195 -7.65 -5.89 -8.96
N TYR A 196 -7.78 -7.17 -9.29
CA TYR A 196 -6.70 -7.95 -9.90
C TYR A 196 -6.12 -7.26 -11.14
N ASP A 197 -6.97 -6.67 -11.97
CA ASP A 197 -6.56 -6.02 -13.21
C ASP A 197 -5.66 -4.79 -12.98
N TYR A 198 -5.78 -4.12 -11.83
CA TYR A 198 -4.90 -3.03 -11.43
C TYR A 198 -3.55 -3.49 -10.86
N LEU A 199 -3.43 -4.73 -10.37
CA LEU A 199 -2.26 -5.13 -9.60
C LEU A 199 -0.99 -5.11 -10.46
N ALA A 200 0.06 -4.46 -9.96
CA ALA A 200 1.40 -4.56 -10.50
C ALA A 200 2.03 -5.92 -10.18
N PHE A 201 3.08 -6.30 -10.93
CA PHE A 201 3.87 -7.51 -10.67
C PHE A 201 3.05 -8.82 -10.67
N LYS A 202 2.06 -8.93 -11.58
CA LYS A 202 1.23 -10.13 -11.72
C LYS A 202 2.03 -11.41 -11.96
N ASP A 203 3.21 -11.30 -12.57
CA ASP A 203 4.16 -12.40 -12.78
C ASP A 203 4.72 -12.99 -11.47
N ARG A 204 4.64 -12.24 -10.36
CA ARG A 204 5.09 -12.62 -9.02
C ARG A 204 3.93 -12.84 -8.04
N LEU A 205 2.71 -12.60 -8.47
CA LEU A 205 1.48 -12.82 -7.71
C LEU A 205 0.83 -14.15 -8.12
N PRO A 206 -0.07 -14.69 -7.28
CA PRO A 206 -0.94 -15.78 -7.72
C PRO A 206 -1.78 -15.39 -8.95
N VAL A 207 -2.11 -16.38 -9.77
CA VAL A 207 -3.03 -16.19 -10.91
C VAL A 207 -4.44 -15.85 -10.43
N ARG A 208 -5.24 -15.17 -11.26
CA ARG A 208 -6.59 -14.67 -10.90
C ARG A 208 -7.48 -15.73 -10.23
N ASP A 209 -7.41 -16.97 -10.70
CA ASP A 209 -8.26 -18.08 -10.24
C ASP A 209 -7.64 -18.88 -9.07
N PHE A 210 -6.57 -18.39 -8.45
CA PHE A 210 -5.90 -19.07 -7.35
C PHE A 210 -6.85 -19.26 -6.15
N GLY A 211 -7.09 -20.52 -5.75
CA GLY A 211 -7.98 -20.89 -4.65
C GLY A 211 -9.47 -20.74 -4.98
N LEU A 212 -9.85 -20.86 -6.26
CA LEU A 212 -11.24 -21.04 -6.74
C LEU A 212 -11.47 -22.48 -7.21
#